data_AF-A0A5S6QQY3-F1
#
_entry.id   AF-A0A5S6QQY3-F1
#
_cell.length_a   1.000
_cell.length_b   1.000
_cell.length_c   1.000
_cell.angle_alpha   90.00
_cell.angle_beta   90.00
_cell.angle_gamma   90.00
#
_symmetry.space_group_name_H-M   'P 1'
#
loop_
_entity.id
_entity.type
_entity.pdbx_description
1 polymer ?
#
loop_
_entity_poly.entity_id
_entity_poly.type
_entity_poly.pdbx_seq_one_letter_code
_entity_poly.pdbx_strand_id
1 'polypeptide(L)'
;MFRRTPLLVSFFAAASKINDDSLRHETLVEPPIDRTVSTWDRNWDKRDTRVSAPVERLGAANVSSTGSDGKRTKQKSISRNLLLVRHGQYNINGDKRLTSMGQKQAELCGQRLSDLGIKFTRFVCSEKIRAVETATIISQFIQPDAKFHHDPLLNEGSPVRPVPTPSEMARKPDLCYHEDGPRIEAAFRRYFHRPDADQTTDSFELFVCHANVIRYFVCRALQIPSNAWLRMSLAHCSITWIKITTSGRVSLRSLGDTGFIQPNMISI
;
A
#
# COMPACT_ATOMS: atom_id res chain seq x y z
N MET A 1 5.67 78.56 -9.44
CA MET A 1 5.39 79.58 -8.40
C MET A 1 4.97 78.84 -7.15
N PHE A 2 5.88 78.54 -6.20
CA PHE A 2 6.17 79.31 -4.96
C PHE A 2 4.99 79.26 -3.97
N ARG A 3 5.06 78.86 -2.69
CA ARG A 3 6.08 78.76 -1.61
C ARG A 3 5.55 77.77 -0.53
N ARG A 4 6.33 76.82 0.01
CA ARG A 4 7.22 76.83 1.22
C ARG A 4 6.54 77.02 2.60
N THR A 5 6.47 75.90 3.38
CA THR A 5 6.97 75.59 4.77
C THR A 5 6.77 76.58 5.94
N PRO A 6 6.74 76.17 7.25
CA PRO A 6 7.77 75.32 7.90
C PRO A 6 7.43 74.37 9.10
N LEU A 7 8.34 73.40 9.27
CA LEU A 7 9.02 72.81 10.46
C LEU A 7 8.34 72.70 11.84
N LEU A 8 8.46 71.51 12.44
CA LEU A 8 9.17 71.36 13.72
C LEU A 8 9.97 70.05 13.80
N VAL A 9 11.11 70.14 14.47
CA VAL A 9 12.24 69.19 14.54
C VAL A 9 12.36 68.65 15.97
N SER A 10 13.03 67.49 16.10
CA SER A 10 13.79 66.99 17.28
C SER A 10 13.03 65.99 18.17
N PHE A 11 13.61 64.90 18.71
CA PHE A 11 14.99 64.66 19.14
C PHE A 11 15.45 63.21 18.93
N PHE A 12 16.78 63.07 18.87
CA PHE A 12 17.62 61.87 18.82
C PHE A 12 17.33 60.80 19.89
N ALA A 13 17.57 59.54 19.54
CA ALA A 13 18.46 58.67 20.31
C ALA A 13 19.01 57.54 19.41
N ALA A 14 20.31 57.61 19.11
CA ALA A 14 21.07 56.49 18.60
C ALA A 14 21.46 55.58 19.77
N ALA A 15 21.28 54.27 19.64
CA ALA A 15 21.97 53.29 20.47
C ALA A 15 22.26 52.00 19.69
N SER A 16 23.55 51.67 19.70
CA SER A 16 24.32 50.55 19.16
C SER A 16 23.61 49.30 18.64
N LYS A 17 24.01 48.90 17.42
CA LYS A 17 23.99 47.50 16.97
C LYS A 17 24.96 46.69 17.83
N ILE A 18 24.45 45.79 18.65
CA ILE A 18 25.21 44.62 19.11
C ILE A 18 24.73 43.46 18.24
N ASN A 19 25.67 42.92 17.46
CA ASN A 19 25.50 41.70 16.69
C ASN A 19 25.48 40.54 17.69
N ASP A 20 24.30 39.97 17.93
CA ASP A 20 24.19 38.71 18.67
C ASP A 20 23.63 37.65 17.73
N ASP A 21 24.54 36.89 17.14
CA ASP A 21 24.30 35.84 16.15
C ASP A 21 24.00 34.49 16.83
N SER A 22 23.35 34.52 18.01
CA SER A 22 23.12 33.33 18.86
C SER A 22 21.69 32.77 18.84
N LEU A 23 20.80 33.27 17.97
CA LEU A 23 19.40 32.82 17.88
C LEU A 23 19.07 31.99 16.62
N ARG A 24 20.06 31.34 16.01
CA ARG A 24 19.82 30.35 14.94
C ARG A 24 19.97 28.91 15.43
N HIS A 25 19.16 28.52 16.40
CA HIS A 25 18.89 27.10 16.64
C HIS A 25 17.39 26.83 16.76
N GLU A 26 16.94 26.01 15.81
CA GLU A 26 15.84 25.05 15.91
C GLU A 26 14.44 25.57 16.26
N THR A 27 13.68 25.92 15.23
CA THR A 27 12.24 25.65 15.22
C THR A 27 11.78 25.19 13.84
N LEU A 28 12.20 23.98 13.44
CA LEU A 28 11.31 23.15 12.63
C LEU A 28 10.28 22.57 13.60
N VAL A 29 9.22 23.32 13.85
CA VAL A 29 8.02 22.76 14.50
C VAL A 29 7.42 21.81 13.48
N GLU A 30 7.90 20.57 13.46
CA GLU A 30 7.07 19.49 12.94
C GLU A 30 5.75 19.56 13.72
N PRO A 31 4.59 19.64 13.04
CA PRO A 31 3.32 19.62 13.74
C PRO A 31 3.28 18.35 14.60
N PRO A 32 2.76 18.41 15.84
CA PRO A 32 2.75 17.25 16.70
C PRO A 32 2.02 16.12 16.00
N ILE A 33 2.78 15.12 15.54
CA ILE A 33 2.23 13.86 15.08
C ILE A 33 1.55 13.28 16.31
N ASP A 34 0.24 13.09 16.21
CA ASP A 34 -0.58 12.40 17.20
C ASP A 34 0.20 11.19 17.75
N ARG A 35 0.41 11.18 19.07
CA ARG A 35 1.27 10.23 19.80
C ARG A 35 0.70 8.81 19.88
N THR A 36 -0.30 8.50 19.07
CA THR A 36 -0.77 7.13 18.81
C THR A 36 -0.13 6.53 17.57
N VAL A 37 1.16 6.80 17.31
CA VAL A 37 1.95 6.02 16.35
C VAL A 37 1.93 4.57 16.86
N SER A 38 0.99 3.78 16.37
CA SER A 38 0.87 2.38 16.70
C SER A 38 2.20 1.73 16.39
N THR A 39 2.87 1.22 17.41
CA THR A 39 4.07 0.41 17.23
C THR A 39 3.74 -0.73 16.27
N TRP A 40 4.64 -1.01 15.32
CA TRP A 40 4.43 -2.08 14.34
C TRP A 40 4.17 -3.43 15.04
N ASP A 41 3.00 -4.01 14.81
CA ASP A 41 2.68 -5.37 15.23
C ASP A 41 3.51 -6.36 14.38
N ARG A 42 4.46 -7.05 15.02
CA ARG A 42 5.34 -8.01 14.34
C ARG A 42 4.65 -9.34 14.02
N ASN A 43 3.53 -9.63 14.67
CA ASN A 43 2.76 -10.86 14.49
C ASN A 43 1.37 -10.56 13.90
N TRP A 44 1.27 -9.53 13.06
CA TRP A 44 0.04 -9.08 12.43
C TRP A 44 -0.70 -10.16 11.61
N ASP A 45 0.03 -11.15 11.09
CA ASP A 45 -0.50 -12.29 10.34
C ASP A 45 -0.69 -13.55 11.22
N LYS A 46 -0.34 -13.49 12.51
CA LYS A 46 -0.40 -14.59 13.48
C LYS A 46 0.45 -15.81 13.11
N ARG A 47 1.49 -15.63 12.29
CA ARG A 47 2.38 -16.71 11.80
C ARG A 47 3.81 -16.63 12.34
N ASP A 48 4.09 -15.76 13.32
CA ASP A 48 5.43 -15.67 13.90
C ASP A 48 5.72 -16.84 14.85
N THR A 49 6.58 -17.76 14.40
CA THR A 49 6.98 -18.94 15.16
C THR A 49 7.78 -18.61 16.43
N ARG A 50 8.35 -17.40 16.55
CA ARG A 50 9.06 -16.96 17.76
C ARG A 50 8.12 -16.65 18.92
N VAL A 51 6.85 -16.37 18.63
CA VAL A 51 5.83 -16.04 19.65
C VAL A 51 5.22 -17.32 20.25
N SER A 52 5.32 -18.45 19.54
CA SER A 52 4.75 -19.75 19.96
C SER A 52 5.73 -20.65 20.72
N ALA A 53 6.92 -20.17 21.11
CA ALA A 53 7.81 -20.95 21.97
C ALA A 53 7.20 -21.04 23.38
N PRO A 54 6.92 -22.25 23.92
CA PRO A 54 6.41 -22.40 25.27
C PRO A 54 7.37 -21.77 26.28
N VAL A 55 6.80 -21.09 27.28
CA VAL A 55 7.49 -20.43 28.41
C VAL A 55 8.23 -21.44 29.33
N GLU A 56 8.20 -22.74 29.03
CA GLU A 56 8.79 -23.82 29.84
C GLU A 56 10.32 -23.93 29.82
N ARG A 57 11.06 -22.91 29.36
CA ARG A 57 12.54 -22.89 29.43
C ARG A 57 13.13 -21.75 30.27
N LEU A 58 12.37 -21.24 31.24
CA LEU A 58 12.91 -20.30 32.24
C LEU A 58 13.25 -20.95 33.60
N GLY A 59 13.11 -22.29 33.72
CA GLY A 59 13.31 -23.00 34.99
C GLY A 59 14.56 -23.89 35.12
N ALA A 60 15.37 -24.08 34.06
CA ALA A 60 16.49 -25.03 34.13
C ALA A 60 17.64 -24.67 33.18
N ALA A 61 18.45 -23.66 33.53
CA ALA A 61 19.80 -23.48 32.99
C ALA A 61 20.64 -22.50 33.84
N ASN A 62 20.77 -22.75 35.14
CA ASN A 62 21.98 -22.34 35.87
C ASN A 62 23.04 -23.42 35.62
N VAL A 63 23.62 -23.42 34.41
CA VAL A 63 24.91 -24.07 34.17
C VAL A 63 25.69 -23.16 33.22
N SER A 64 26.78 -22.63 33.75
CA SER A 64 27.82 -21.95 33.00
C SER A 64 28.31 -22.81 31.84
N SER A 65 28.12 -22.35 30.60
CA SER A 65 28.93 -22.78 29.47
C SER A 65 29.42 -21.57 28.70
N THR A 66 30.71 -21.33 28.89
CA THR A 66 31.62 -20.57 28.05
C THR A 66 31.44 -20.87 26.57
N GLY A 67 31.45 -19.82 25.74
CA GLY A 67 31.92 -19.87 24.36
C GLY A 67 31.02 -20.55 23.33
N SER A 68 30.25 -19.75 22.60
CA SER A 68 30.23 -19.87 21.14
C SER A 68 29.85 -18.53 20.51
N ASP A 69 30.84 -17.86 19.93
CA ASP A 69 30.63 -16.91 18.83
C ASP A 69 30.09 -17.68 17.62
N GLY A 70 28.86 -18.18 17.75
CA GLY A 70 28.11 -18.72 16.65
C GLY A 70 27.75 -17.54 15.76
N LYS A 71 28.53 -17.30 14.70
CA LYS A 71 28.09 -16.55 13.53
C LYS A 71 26.71 -17.08 13.16
N ARG A 72 25.64 -16.39 13.58
CA ARG A 72 24.29 -16.60 13.06
C ARG A 72 24.41 -16.35 11.57
N THR A 73 24.53 -17.41 10.79
CA THR A 73 24.43 -17.36 9.34
C THR A 73 23.14 -16.62 9.05
N LYS A 74 23.24 -15.38 8.53
CA LYS A 74 22.07 -14.59 8.14
C LYS A 74 21.34 -15.40 7.09
N GLN A 75 20.32 -16.13 7.52
CA GLN A 75 19.49 -16.93 6.64
C GLN A 75 18.89 -15.96 5.62
N LYS A 76 19.07 -16.28 4.33
CA LYS A 76 18.62 -15.41 3.24
C LYS A 76 17.14 -15.11 3.44
N SER A 77 16.79 -13.83 3.56
CA SER A 77 15.41 -13.42 3.79
C SER A 77 14.61 -13.64 2.51
N ILE A 78 13.80 -14.69 2.51
CA ILE A 78 12.83 -14.98 1.45
C ILE A 78 11.65 -13.99 1.54
N SER A 79 11.01 -13.73 0.43
CA SER A 79 9.90 -12.79 0.34
C SER A 79 8.80 -13.21 -0.63
N ARG A 80 7.59 -12.76 -0.30
CA ARG A 80 6.45 -12.77 -1.20
C ARG A 80 6.29 -11.38 -1.80
N ASN A 81 6.21 -11.28 -3.12
CA ASN A 81 6.01 -10.05 -3.86
C ASN A 81 4.61 -10.08 -4.46
N LEU A 82 3.70 -9.29 -3.91
CA LEU A 82 2.31 -9.20 -4.32
C LEU A 82 2.16 -8.01 -5.26
N LEU A 83 1.87 -8.28 -6.53
CA LEU A 83 1.58 -7.29 -7.55
C LEU A 83 0.06 -7.24 -7.73
N LEU A 84 -0.54 -6.12 -7.34
CA LEU A 84 -1.98 -5.87 -7.38
C LEU A 84 -2.27 -4.93 -8.55
N VAL A 85 -3.10 -5.39 -9.49
CA VAL A 85 -3.52 -4.65 -10.67
C VAL A 85 -5.00 -4.29 -10.53
N ARG A 86 -5.31 -3.00 -10.63
CA ARG A 86 -6.71 -2.57 -10.79
C ARG A 86 -7.19 -2.95 -12.20
N HIS A 87 -8.42 -3.44 -12.34
CA HIS A 87 -9.02 -3.68 -13.66
C HIS A 87 -8.95 -2.46 -14.61
N GLY A 88 -9.03 -2.70 -15.92
CA GLY A 88 -9.09 -1.66 -16.96
C GLY A 88 -10.39 -0.86 -16.94
N GLN A 89 -10.45 0.25 -17.69
CA GLN A 89 -11.66 1.04 -17.83
C GLN A 89 -12.81 0.20 -18.39
N TYR A 90 -14.02 0.38 -17.86
CA TYR A 90 -15.17 -0.45 -18.19
C TYR A 90 -16.47 0.36 -18.30
N ASN A 91 -17.49 -0.23 -18.94
CA ASN A 91 -18.80 0.38 -19.13
C ASN A 91 -19.59 0.43 -17.82
N ILE A 92 -19.52 1.56 -17.09
CA ILE A 92 -20.21 1.71 -15.79
C ILE A 92 -21.73 1.58 -15.93
N ASN A 93 -22.35 2.11 -16.98
CA ASN A 93 -23.80 2.08 -17.18
C ASN A 93 -24.29 0.97 -18.13
N GLY A 94 -23.40 0.04 -18.50
CA GLY A 94 -23.70 -1.03 -19.45
C GLY A 94 -23.46 -2.43 -18.89
N ASP A 95 -22.95 -3.30 -19.76
CA ASP A 95 -22.61 -4.71 -19.51
C ASP A 95 -21.46 -4.95 -18.50
N LYS A 96 -20.88 -3.86 -17.98
CA LYS A 96 -19.74 -3.83 -17.05
C LYS A 96 -18.45 -4.42 -17.64
N ARG A 97 -18.37 -4.64 -18.96
CA ARG A 97 -17.19 -5.12 -19.68
C ARG A 97 -16.21 -3.98 -19.95
N LEU A 98 -14.97 -4.32 -20.29
CA LEU A 98 -13.95 -3.35 -20.64
C LEU A 98 -14.35 -2.51 -21.87
N THR A 99 -14.05 -1.22 -21.83
CA THR A 99 -14.10 -0.36 -23.02
C THR A 99 -12.92 -0.69 -23.94
N SER A 100 -12.93 -0.20 -25.19
CA SER A 100 -11.76 -0.31 -26.07
C SER A 100 -10.50 0.31 -25.45
N MET A 101 -10.66 1.43 -24.71
CA MET A 101 -9.55 2.02 -23.96
C MET A 101 -9.11 1.11 -22.80
N GLY A 102 -10.04 0.49 -22.08
CA GLY A 102 -9.73 -0.45 -21.00
C GLY A 102 -8.98 -1.70 -21.46
N GLN A 103 -9.32 -2.22 -22.64
CA GLN A 103 -8.58 -3.31 -23.28
C GLN A 103 -7.14 -2.86 -23.58
N LYS A 104 -6.96 -1.67 -24.15
CA LYS A 104 -5.62 -1.16 -24.47
C LYS A 104 -4.78 -0.85 -23.22
N GLN A 105 -5.41 -0.36 -22.15
CA GLN A 105 -4.77 -0.22 -20.84
C GLN A 105 -4.28 -1.58 -20.30
N ALA A 106 -5.08 -2.64 -20.45
CA ALA A 106 -4.72 -3.98 -20.01
C ALA A 106 -3.56 -4.58 -20.83
N GLU A 107 -3.53 -4.33 -22.15
CA GLU A 107 -2.39 -4.70 -23.00
C GLU A 107 -1.10 -4.01 -22.55
N LEU A 108 -1.13 -2.70 -22.30
CA LEU A 108 0.03 -1.95 -21.82
C LEU A 108 0.51 -2.45 -20.45
N CYS A 109 -0.43 -2.80 -19.57
CA CYS A 109 -0.10 -3.43 -18.29
C CYS A 109 0.53 -4.82 -18.48
N GLY A 110 0.00 -5.63 -19.39
CA GLY A 110 0.56 -6.95 -19.73
C GLY A 110 2.00 -6.82 -20.26
N GLN A 111 2.24 -5.91 -21.20
CA GLN A 111 3.57 -5.60 -21.72
C GLN A 111 4.52 -5.18 -20.59
N ARG A 112 4.08 -4.24 -19.74
CA ARG A 112 4.88 -3.77 -18.61
C ARG A 112 5.28 -4.90 -17.68
N LEU A 113 4.36 -5.81 -17.35
CA LEU A 113 4.63 -6.95 -16.47
C LEU A 113 5.60 -7.95 -17.14
N SER A 114 5.51 -8.12 -18.46
CA SER A 114 6.44 -8.94 -19.26
C SER A 114 7.85 -8.35 -19.24
N ASP A 115 7.98 -7.03 -19.43
CA ASP A 115 9.25 -6.29 -19.43
C ASP A 115 10.01 -6.37 -18.09
N LEU A 116 9.33 -6.71 -16.99
CA LEU A 116 9.99 -6.92 -15.69
C LEU A 116 10.87 -8.18 -15.68
N GLY A 117 10.68 -9.12 -16.62
CA GLY A 117 11.42 -10.39 -16.66
C GLY A 117 11.17 -11.29 -15.44
N ILE A 118 10.03 -11.10 -14.76
CA ILE A 118 9.66 -11.83 -13.53
C ILE A 118 8.84 -13.06 -13.88
N LYS A 119 9.21 -14.22 -13.30
CA LYS A 119 8.37 -15.42 -13.34
C LYS A 119 7.33 -15.36 -12.22
N PHE A 120 6.07 -15.16 -12.58
CA PHE A 120 4.95 -15.20 -11.64
C PHE A 120 4.67 -16.64 -11.19
N THR A 121 4.44 -16.83 -9.89
CA THR A 121 4.20 -18.13 -9.26
C THR A 121 2.73 -18.35 -8.91
N ARG A 122 1.90 -17.31 -8.95
CA ARG A 122 0.47 -17.36 -8.62
C ARG A 122 -0.30 -16.29 -9.38
N PHE A 123 -1.50 -16.65 -9.82
CA PHE A 123 -2.43 -15.77 -10.52
C PHE A 123 -3.80 -15.85 -9.84
N VAL A 124 -4.32 -14.72 -9.36
CA VAL A 124 -5.63 -14.63 -8.71
C VAL A 124 -6.38 -13.42 -9.27
N CYS A 125 -7.68 -13.56 -9.52
CA CYS A 125 -8.50 -12.43 -9.94
C CYS A 125 -9.85 -12.43 -9.26
N SER A 126 -10.48 -11.25 -9.21
CA SER A 126 -11.89 -11.14 -8.84
C SER A 126 -12.79 -11.77 -9.92
N GLU A 127 -13.96 -12.25 -9.53
CA GLU A 127 -14.97 -12.79 -10.45
C GLU A 127 -15.73 -11.73 -11.28
N LYS A 128 -15.68 -10.45 -10.89
CA LYS A 128 -16.30 -9.39 -11.70
C LYS A 128 -15.73 -9.38 -13.13
N ILE A 129 -16.61 -9.32 -14.13
CA ILE A 129 -16.25 -9.46 -15.55
C ILE A 129 -15.11 -8.53 -16.01
N ARG A 130 -15.13 -7.24 -15.62
CA ARG A 130 -14.02 -6.30 -15.89
C ARG A 130 -12.65 -6.76 -15.38
N ALA A 131 -12.59 -7.43 -14.22
CA ALA A 131 -11.35 -7.97 -13.66
C ALA A 131 -10.93 -9.24 -14.41
N VAL A 132 -11.88 -10.12 -14.73
CA VAL A 132 -11.65 -11.33 -15.53
C VAL A 132 -11.08 -10.97 -16.91
N GLU A 133 -11.69 -10.03 -17.62
CA GLU A 133 -11.21 -9.58 -18.94
C GLU A 133 -9.82 -8.95 -18.88
N THR A 134 -9.57 -8.13 -17.85
CA THR A 134 -8.24 -7.54 -17.64
C THR A 134 -7.19 -8.64 -17.40
N ALA A 135 -7.51 -9.63 -16.57
CA ALA A 135 -6.62 -10.76 -16.29
C ALA A 135 -6.34 -11.60 -17.54
N THR A 136 -7.38 -11.88 -18.34
CA THR A 136 -7.26 -12.62 -19.61
C THR A 136 -6.38 -11.91 -20.63
N ILE A 137 -6.47 -10.58 -20.73
CA ILE A 137 -5.60 -9.81 -21.63
C ILE A 137 -4.16 -9.82 -21.12
N ILE A 138 -3.96 -9.55 -19.83
CA ILE A 138 -2.62 -9.56 -19.21
C ILE A 138 -1.93 -10.92 -19.37
N SER A 139 -2.66 -12.03 -19.22
CA SER A 139 -2.09 -13.38 -19.30
C SER A 139 -1.43 -13.65 -20.66
N GLN A 140 -1.95 -13.08 -21.76
CA GLN A 140 -1.38 -13.26 -23.09
C GLN A 140 0.06 -12.76 -23.21
N PHE A 141 0.47 -11.78 -22.39
CA PHE A 141 1.80 -11.17 -22.44
C PHE A 141 2.81 -11.81 -21.49
N ILE A 142 2.35 -12.34 -20.37
CA ILE A 142 3.24 -12.82 -19.30
C ILE A 142 3.34 -14.35 -19.28
N GLN A 143 2.23 -15.05 -19.49
CA GLN A 143 2.13 -16.50 -19.46
C GLN A 143 0.75 -16.90 -20.02
N PRO A 144 0.63 -17.18 -21.35
CA PRO A 144 -0.65 -17.47 -21.99
C PRO A 144 -1.43 -18.61 -21.32
N ASP A 145 -0.73 -19.63 -20.81
CA ASP A 145 -1.32 -20.77 -20.09
C ASP A 145 -1.59 -20.53 -18.60
N ALA A 146 -1.44 -19.28 -18.12
CA ALA A 146 -1.71 -18.95 -16.73
C ALA A 146 -3.19 -19.15 -16.38
N LYS A 147 -3.44 -20.08 -15.46
CA LYS A 147 -4.76 -20.29 -14.89
C LYS A 147 -4.95 -19.36 -13.70
N PHE A 148 -5.75 -18.32 -13.90
CA PHE A 148 -6.17 -17.46 -12.81
C PHE A 148 -7.12 -18.21 -11.87
N HIS A 149 -6.86 -18.15 -10.57
CA HIS A 149 -7.85 -18.53 -9.57
C HIS A 149 -8.84 -17.39 -9.38
N HIS A 150 -10.09 -17.62 -9.75
CA HIS A 150 -11.16 -16.65 -9.55
C HIS A 150 -11.64 -16.73 -8.10
N ASP A 151 -11.57 -15.62 -7.37
CA ASP A 151 -11.94 -15.56 -5.96
C ASP A 151 -12.99 -14.45 -5.70
N PRO A 152 -14.22 -14.80 -5.25
CA PRO A 152 -15.25 -13.82 -4.90
C PRO A 152 -14.86 -12.91 -3.74
N LEU A 153 -13.92 -13.30 -2.88
CA LEU A 153 -13.42 -12.47 -1.79
C LEU A 153 -12.78 -11.18 -2.32
N LEU A 154 -12.23 -11.20 -3.54
CA LEU A 154 -11.62 -10.05 -4.20
C LEU A 154 -12.60 -9.16 -4.95
N ASN A 155 -13.90 -9.48 -4.97
CA ASN A 155 -14.91 -8.64 -5.63
C ASN A 155 -14.95 -7.23 -5.00
N GLU A 156 -15.24 -6.21 -5.80
CA GLU A 156 -15.30 -4.83 -5.30
C GLU A 156 -16.31 -4.71 -4.15
N GLY A 157 -16.06 -3.79 -3.23
CA GLY A 157 -16.94 -3.53 -2.10
C GLY A 157 -16.52 -2.32 -1.28
N SER A 158 -17.23 -2.10 -0.19
CA SER A 158 -16.97 -1.02 0.77
C SER A 158 -16.31 -1.60 2.03
N PRO A 159 -14.98 -1.48 2.21
CA PRO A 159 -14.27 -2.22 3.26
C PRO A 159 -14.55 -1.70 4.68
N VAL A 160 -14.55 -0.37 4.85
CA VAL A 160 -14.80 0.32 6.12
C VAL A 160 -15.18 1.76 5.82
N ARG A 161 -15.91 2.44 6.71
CA ARG A 161 -16.24 3.85 6.55
C ARG A 161 -14.95 4.70 6.42
N PRO A 162 -14.77 5.45 5.32
CA PRO A 162 -13.58 6.26 5.09
C PRO A 162 -13.57 7.53 5.94
N VAL A 163 -12.37 8.06 6.24
CA VAL A 163 -12.18 9.36 6.90
C VAL A 163 -11.14 10.19 6.12
N PRO A 164 -11.50 11.38 5.57
CA PRO A 164 -12.82 12.02 5.66
C PRO A 164 -13.90 11.26 4.87
N THR A 165 -15.14 11.30 5.37
CA THR A 165 -16.29 10.69 4.70
C THR A 165 -16.75 11.60 3.56
N PRO A 166 -16.77 11.15 2.29
CA PRO A 166 -17.36 11.94 1.20
C PRO A 166 -18.83 12.25 1.47
N SER A 167 -19.30 13.43 1.04
CA SER A 167 -20.67 13.89 1.25
C SER A 167 -21.72 12.89 0.76
N GLU A 168 -21.47 12.24 -0.38
CA GLU A 168 -22.33 11.20 -0.98
C GLU A 168 -22.47 9.94 -0.12
N MET A 169 -21.46 9.64 0.70
CA MET A 169 -21.44 8.48 1.61
C MET A 169 -21.94 8.83 3.01
N ALA A 170 -21.91 10.11 3.40
CA ALA A 170 -22.32 10.55 4.73
C ALA A 170 -23.81 10.26 5.03
N ARG A 171 -24.66 10.24 4.00
CA ARG A 171 -26.11 10.02 4.13
C ARG A 171 -26.55 8.56 3.94
N LYS A 172 -25.62 7.65 3.63
CA LYS A 172 -25.94 6.23 3.35
C LYS A 172 -25.78 5.38 4.62
N PRO A 173 -26.70 4.41 4.87
CA PRO A 173 -26.54 3.44 5.95
C PRO A 173 -25.25 2.63 5.83
N ASP A 174 -24.68 2.25 6.97
CA ASP A 174 -23.42 1.49 7.05
C ASP A 174 -23.52 0.02 6.63
N LEU A 175 -24.68 -0.46 6.19
CA LEU A 175 -24.93 -1.87 5.87
C LEU A 175 -23.90 -2.45 4.90
N CYS A 176 -23.51 -1.69 3.88
CA CYS A 176 -22.50 -2.13 2.91
C CYS A 176 -21.14 -2.47 3.55
N TYR A 177 -20.73 -1.77 4.62
CA TYR A 177 -19.46 -2.06 5.31
C TYR A 177 -19.54 -3.34 6.17
N HIS A 178 -20.73 -3.71 6.65
CA HIS A 178 -20.93 -4.94 7.41
C HIS A 178 -20.90 -6.20 6.54
N GLU A 179 -21.32 -6.08 5.27
CA GLU A 179 -21.28 -7.18 4.31
C GLU A 179 -19.90 -7.28 3.63
N ASP A 180 -19.40 -6.17 3.09
CA ASP A 180 -18.18 -6.17 2.29
C ASP A 180 -16.91 -6.17 3.17
N GLY A 181 -16.94 -5.51 4.33
CA GLY A 181 -15.78 -5.39 5.21
C GLY A 181 -15.20 -6.73 5.66
N PRO A 182 -15.99 -7.64 6.27
CA PRO A 182 -15.53 -8.96 6.66
C PRO A 182 -15.01 -9.79 5.48
N ARG A 183 -15.65 -9.70 4.31
CA ARG A 183 -15.24 -10.39 3.09
C ARG A 183 -13.87 -9.92 2.60
N ILE A 184 -13.65 -8.61 2.55
CA ILE A 184 -12.37 -8.02 2.12
C ILE A 184 -11.27 -8.30 3.17
N GLU A 185 -11.57 -8.25 4.48
CA GLU A 185 -10.61 -8.63 5.53
C GLU A 185 -10.27 -10.14 5.45
N ALA A 186 -11.22 -11.01 5.12
CA ALA A 186 -10.95 -12.43 4.87
C ALA A 186 -9.99 -12.60 3.68
N ALA A 187 -10.18 -11.85 2.60
CA ALA A 187 -9.25 -11.82 1.47
C ALA A 187 -7.85 -11.37 1.91
N PHE A 188 -7.75 -10.31 2.73
CA PHE A 188 -6.48 -9.83 3.27
C PHE A 188 -5.78 -10.93 4.05
N ARG A 189 -6.44 -11.58 5.01
CA ARG A 189 -5.85 -12.67 5.81
C ARG A 189 -5.44 -13.88 4.99
N ARG A 190 -6.17 -14.18 3.92
CA ARG A 190 -5.86 -15.29 3.00
C ARG A 190 -4.60 -15.02 2.19
N TYR A 191 -4.45 -13.80 1.68
CA TYR A 191 -3.42 -13.48 0.69
C TYR A 191 -2.20 -12.77 1.26
N PHE A 192 -2.36 -11.97 2.31
CA PHE A 192 -1.30 -11.19 2.94
C PHE A 192 -0.83 -11.90 4.20
N HIS A 193 0.30 -12.57 4.09
CA HIS A 193 1.02 -13.18 5.21
C HIS A 193 2.49 -13.39 4.83
N ARG A 194 3.35 -13.61 5.82
CA ARG A 194 4.75 -14.00 5.57
C ARG A 194 4.86 -15.29 4.72
N PRO A 195 5.97 -15.50 3.99
CA PRO A 195 6.26 -16.77 3.32
C PRO A 195 5.93 -17.99 4.18
N ASP A 196 5.42 -19.05 3.56
CA ASP A 196 5.21 -20.33 4.24
C ASP A 196 6.56 -20.95 4.63
N ALA A 197 6.56 -21.82 5.64
CA ALA A 197 7.79 -22.33 6.27
C ALA A 197 8.65 -23.17 5.32
N ASP A 198 8.03 -23.78 4.30
CA ASP A 198 8.63 -24.61 3.27
C ASP A 198 9.04 -23.82 2.02
N GLN A 199 8.67 -22.54 1.91
CA GLN A 199 9.06 -21.68 0.79
C GLN A 199 10.58 -21.44 0.84
N THR A 200 11.29 -21.75 -0.26
CA THR A 200 12.76 -21.65 -0.37
C THR A 200 13.26 -20.50 -1.25
N THR A 201 12.39 -19.89 -2.06
CA THR A 201 12.73 -18.83 -3.01
C THR A 201 11.71 -17.70 -2.98
N ASP A 202 12.07 -16.52 -3.51
CA ASP A 202 11.13 -15.40 -3.61
C ASP A 202 9.94 -15.76 -4.52
N SER A 203 8.72 -15.45 -4.09
CA SER A 203 7.51 -15.60 -4.91
C SER A 203 7.08 -14.26 -5.50
N PHE A 204 6.45 -14.32 -6.67
CA PHE A 204 5.84 -13.18 -7.34
C PHE A 204 4.41 -13.54 -7.72
N GLU A 205 3.46 -12.87 -7.11
CA GLU A 205 2.05 -13.24 -7.14
C GLU A 205 1.23 -12.09 -7.75
N LEU A 206 0.49 -12.38 -8.80
CA LEU A 206 -0.31 -11.41 -9.53
C LEU A 206 -1.77 -11.49 -9.10
N PHE A 207 -2.32 -10.34 -8.72
CA PHE A 207 -3.72 -10.17 -8.34
C PHE A 207 -4.38 -9.14 -9.25
N VAL A 208 -5.51 -9.48 -9.88
CA VAL A 208 -6.31 -8.53 -10.67
C VAL A 208 -7.66 -8.29 -9.98
N CYS A 209 -7.85 -7.08 -9.43
CA CYS A 209 -9.06 -6.75 -8.67
C CYS A 209 -9.43 -5.26 -8.81
N HIS A 210 -9.81 -4.60 -7.71
CA HIS A 210 -10.51 -3.32 -7.74
C HIS A 210 -9.91 -2.30 -6.79
N ALA A 211 -10.30 -1.04 -6.97
CA ALA A 211 -9.66 0.07 -6.31
C ALA A 211 -9.85 0.03 -4.78
N ASN A 212 -11.07 -0.20 -4.27
CA ASN A 212 -11.30 -0.13 -2.82
C ASN A 212 -10.61 -1.30 -2.11
N VAL A 213 -10.65 -2.48 -2.71
CA VAL A 213 -9.95 -3.70 -2.24
C VAL A 213 -8.44 -3.44 -2.14
N ILE A 214 -7.81 -2.92 -3.20
CA ILE A 214 -6.35 -2.65 -3.21
C ILE A 214 -5.99 -1.59 -2.16
N ARG A 215 -6.73 -0.48 -2.11
CA ARG A 215 -6.49 0.60 -1.13
C ARG A 215 -6.60 0.10 0.30
N TYR A 216 -7.61 -0.72 0.60
CA TYR A 216 -7.75 -1.34 1.91
C TYR A 216 -6.58 -2.27 2.24
N PHE A 217 -6.17 -3.12 1.30
CA PHE A 217 -5.00 -3.99 1.49
C PHE A 217 -3.74 -3.20 1.76
N VAL A 218 -3.50 -2.10 1.05
CA VAL A 218 -2.36 -1.21 1.29
C VAL A 218 -2.41 -0.66 2.72
N CYS A 219 -3.56 -0.13 3.15
CA CYS A 219 -3.69 0.36 4.52
C CYS A 219 -3.41 -0.73 5.56
N ARG A 220 -4.04 -1.90 5.40
CA ARG A 220 -3.89 -3.04 6.32
C ARG A 220 -2.47 -3.57 6.36
N ALA A 221 -1.82 -3.74 5.19
CA ALA A 221 -0.48 -4.26 5.07
C ALA A 221 0.58 -3.32 5.67
N LEU A 222 0.38 -2.01 5.55
CA LEU A 222 1.27 -1.00 6.13
C LEU A 222 0.93 -0.65 7.59
N GLN A 223 -0.10 -1.26 8.17
CA GLN A 223 -0.59 -0.97 9.51
C GLN A 223 -0.90 0.52 9.73
N ILE A 224 -1.38 1.19 8.69
CA ILE A 224 -1.93 2.54 8.79
C ILE A 224 -3.46 2.45 8.97
N PRO A 225 -4.12 3.51 9.47
CA PRO A 225 -5.57 3.50 9.68
C PRO A 225 -6.32 3.06 8.42
N SER A 226 -7.12 1.99 8.55
CA SER A 226 -7.81 1.38 7.40
C SER A 226 -8.86 2.30 6.79
N ASN A 227 -9.41 3.24 7.56
CA ASN A 227 -10.32 4.30 7.10
C ASN A 227 -9.65 5.35 6.19
N ALA A 228 -8.32 5.35 6.05
CA ALA A 228 -7.61 6.24 5.14
C ALA A 228 -7.68 5.79 3.67
N TRP A 229 -8.33 4.65 3.37
CA TRP A 229 -8.30 4.02 2.05
C TRP A 229 -8.75 4.94 0.90
N LEU A 230 -9.73 5.83 1.11
CA LEU A 230 -10.15 6.80 0.08
C LEU A 230 -9.18 7.97 -0.15
N ARG A 231 -8.12 8.11 0.64
CA ARG A 231 -7.07 9.11 0.41
C ARG A 231 -6.12 8.72 -0.72
N MET A 232 -6.20 7.47 -1.18
CA MET A 232 -5.42 6.95 -2.29
C MET A 232 -6.27 6.87 -3.55
N SER A 233 -5.75 7.39 -4.66
CA SER A 233 -6.33 7.20 -5.99
C SER A 233 -5.48 6.20 -6.77
N LEU A 234 -6.12 5.34 -7.55
CA LEU A 234 -5.45 4.31 -8.35
C LEU A 234 -6.04 4.38 -9.75
N ALA A 235 -5.24 4.53 -10.79
CA ALA A 235 -5.76 4.51 -12.16
C ALA A 235 -6.14 3.09 -12.60
N HIS A 236 -6.99 2.99 -13.63
CA HIS A 236 -7.28 1.73 -14.31
C HIS A 236 -5.98 1.09 -14.82
N CYS A 237 -5.86 -0.23 -14.68
CA CYS A 237 -4.63 -0.99 -14.97
C CYS A 237 -3.36 -0.53 -14.23
N SER A 238 -3.50 0.28 -13.18
CA SER A 238 -2.35 0.64 -12.35
C SER A 238 -1.80 -0.56 -11.56
N ILE A 239 -0.49 -0.58 -11.37
CA ILE A 239 0.23 -1.64 -10.65
C ILE A 239 0.61 -1.13 -9.26
N THR A 240 0.23 -1.87 -8.23
CA THR A 240 0.65 -1.65 -6.84
C THR A 240 1.47 -2.84 -6.39
N TRP A 241 2.66 -2.63 -5.85
CA TRP A 241 3.59 -3.71 -5.47
C TRP A 241 3.90 -3.68 -3.99
N ILE A 242 3.50 -4.73 -3.28
CA ILE A 242 3.82 -4.97 -1.87
C ILE A 242 4.80 -6.14 -1.74
N LYS A 243 5.84 -5.98 -0.93
CA LYS A 243 6.78 -7.04 -0.58
C LYS A 243 6.63 -7.41 0.89
N ILE A 244 6.52 -8.69 1.20
CA ILE A 244 6.41 -9.25 2.56
C ILE A 244 7.58 -10.21 2.77
N THR A 245 8.39 -9.98 3.80
CA THR A 245 9.55 -10.86 4.12
C THR A 245 9.20 -11.92 5.15
N THR A 246 10.04 -12.97 5.28
CA THR A 246 9.92 -13.99 6.35
C THR A 246 9.84 -13.39 7.76
N SER A 247 10.42 -12.22 7.99
CA SER A 247 10.37 -11.52 9.27
C SER A 247 9.01 -10.91 9.62
N GLY A 248 8.06 -10.90 8.68
CA GLY A 248 6.80 -10.18 8.77
C GLY A 248 6.88 -8.70 8.38
N ARG A 249 8.08 -8.16 8.05
CA ARG A 249 8.22 -6.79 7.53
C ARG A 249 7.57 -6.66 6.16
N VAL A 250 6.78 -5.61 6.01
CA VAL A 250 6.11 -5.21 4.76
C VAL A 250 6.76 -3.95 4.19
N SER A 251 6.88 -3.88 2.87
CA SER A 251 7.25 -2.65 2.15
C SER A 251 6.38 -2.45 0.92
N LEU A 252 5.79 -1.26 0.80
CA LEU A 252 5.15 -0.79 -0.43
C LEU A 252 6.23 -0.28 -1.38
N ARG A 253 6.42 -0.96 -2.52
CA ARG A 253 7.43 -0.61 -3.52
C ARG A 253 6.93 0.42 -4.52
N SER A 254 5.65 0.34 -4.88
CA SER A 254 4.97 1.29 -5.73
C SER A 254 3.46 1.24 -5.47
N LEU A 255 2.77 2.35 -5.65
CA LEU A 255 1.33 2.50 -5.46
C LEU A 255 0.73 3.16 -6.70
N GLY A 256 -0.17 2.44 -7.37
CA GLY A 256 -0.89 2.99 -8.52
C GLY A 256 0.02 3.37 -9.70
N ASP A 257 1.09 2.63 -9.97
CA ASP A 257 2.00 2.89 -11.08
C ASP A 257 1.28 2.77 -12.43
N THR A 258 1.30 3.86 -13.19
CA THR A 258 0.87 3.93 -14.59
C THR A 258 1.88 4.67 -15.46
N GLY A 259 3.16 4.74 -15.06
CA GLY A 259 4.19 5.41 -15.85
C GLY A 259 4.42 4.81 -17.25
N PHE A 260 3.92 3.59 -17.46
CA PHE A 260 3.92 2.86 -18.73
C PHE A 260 2.67 3.11 -19.60
N ILE A 261 1.68 3.86 -19.10
CA ILE A 261 0.45 4.21 -19.82
C ILE A 261 0.58 5.63 -20.37
N GLN A 262 0.24 5.81 -21.66
CA GLN A 262 0.27 7.14 -22.27
C GLN A 262 -0.68 8.10 -21.54
N PRO A 263 -0.33 9.39 -21.34
CA PRO A 263 -1.12 10.31 -20.53
C PRO A 263 -2.60 10.44 -20.96
N ASN A 264 -2.86 10.44 -22.27
CA ASN A 264 -4.22 10.50 -22.84
C ASN A 264 -5.06 9.23 -22.60
N MET A 265 -4.47 8.17 -22.08
CA MET A 265 -5.12 6.91 -21.77
C MET A 265 -5.25 6.65 -20.27
N ILE A 266 -4.75 7.54 -19.40
CA ILE A 266 -4.88 7.39 -17.95
C ILE A 266 -6.29 7.78 -17.51
N SER A 267 -6.99 6.89 -16.81
CA SER A 267 -8.30 7.15 -16.22
C SER A 267 -8.43 6.56 -14.82
N ILE A 268 -9.22 7.21 -13.96
CA ILE A 268 -9.53 6.79 -12.57
C ILE A 268 -10.93 6.21 -12.50
#